data_AF-A0A969EN47-F1
#
_entry.id   AF-A0A969EN47-F1
#
_cell.length_a   1.000
_cell.length_b   1.000
_cell.length_c   1.000
_cell.angle_alpha   90.00
_cell.angle_beta   90.00
_cell.angle_gamma   90.00
#
_symmetry.space_group_name_H-M   'P 1'
#
loop_
_entity.id
_entity.type
_entity.pdbx_description
1 polymer ?
#
loop_
_entity_poly.entity_id
_entity_poly.type
_entity_poly.pdbx_seq_one_letter_code
_entity_poly.pdbx_strand_id
1 'polypeptide(L)'
;MLGPGSVAFLQKCCGNDIDKPVGAVIYTQMLNARGGIECDFTVSRLAEDRFMIVTGTAFGTHDLNHMRRHMPLDGTVYINDIT
;
A
#
# COMPACT_ATOMS: atom_id res chain seq x y z
N MET A 1 3.22 6.26 -2.07
CA MET A 1 3.65 5.21 -3.03
C MET A 1 3.48 5.72 -4.45
N LEU A 2 4.44 5.41 -5.31
CA LEU A 2 4.56 5.90 -6.68
C LEU A 2 4.99 4.77 -7.62
N GLY A 3 4.61 4.87 -8.89
CA GLY A 3 5.13 4.07 -9.99
C GLY A 3 4.12 3.07 -10.56
N PRO A 4 4.36 2.56 -11.78
CA PRO A 4 3.41 1.76 -12.54
C PRO A 4 3.08 0.41 -11.90
N GLY A 5 3.96 -0.12 -11.04
CA GLY A 5 3.73 -1.36 -10.31
C GLY A 5 2.85 -1.21 -9.06
N SER A 6 2.48 0.03 -8.69
CA SER A 6 1.81 0.30 -7.40
C SER A 6 0.47 -0.42 -7.26
N VAL A 7 -0.35 -0.42 -8.32
CA VAL A 7 -1.65 -1.12 -8.31
C VAL A 7 -1.45 -2.62 -8.13
N ALA A 8 -0.58 -3.23 -8.94
CA ALA A 8 -0.33 -4.67 -8.88
C ALA A 8 0.23 -5.09 -7.51
N PHE A 9 1.13 -4.29 -6.93
CA PHE A 9 1.67 -4.53 -5.60
C PHE A 9 0.60 -4.44 -4.51
N LEU A 10 -0.17 -3.34 -4.49
CA LEU A 10 -1.22 -3.15 -3.49
C LEU A 10 -2.34 -4.19 -3.64
N GLN A 11 -2.78 -4.53 -4.86
CA GLN A 11 -3.78 -5.57 -5.09
C GLN A 11 -3.33 -6.96 -4.63
N LYS A 12 -2.01 -7.24 -4.68
CA LYS A 12 -1.46 -8.52 -4.21
C LYS A 12 -1.46 -8.61 -2.69
N CYS A 13 -1.21 -7.50 -2.00
CA CYS A 13 -0.97 -7.48 -0.55
C CYS A 13 -2.20 -7.09 0.25
N CYS A 14 -3.11 -6.30 -0.32
CA CYS A 14 -4.29 -5.78 0.37
C CYS A 14 -5.50 -6.71 0.23
N GLY A 15 -6.32 -6.77 1.27
CA GLY A 15 -7.57 -7.55 1.29
C GLY A 15 -8.74 -6.90 0.56
N ASN A 16 -8.67 -5.60 0.26
CA ASN A 16 -9.70 -4.85 -0.47
C ASN A 16 -9.23 -4.50 -1.89
N ASP A 17 -10.19 -4.25 -2.78
CA ASP A 17 -9.92 -3.83 -4.16
C ASP A 17 -9.38 -2.40 -4.22
N ILE A 18 -8.11 -2.27 -4.61
CA ILE A 18 -7.37 -1.00 -4.67
C ILE A 18 -7.50 -0.31 -6.04
N ASP A 19 -7.87 -1.05 -7.10
CA ASP A 19 -7.97 -0.50 -8.46
C ASP A 19 -9.31 0.25 -8.67
N LYS A 20 -9.53 1.26 -7.84
CA LYS A 20 -10.67 2.18 -7.91
C LYS A 20 -10.28 3.44 -8.67
N PRO A 21 -11.24 4.22 -9.22
CA PRO A 21 -10.93 5.48 -9.89
C PRO A 21 -10.08 6.45 -9.06
N VAL A 22 -9.34 7.33 -9.72
CA VAL A 22 -8.61 8.43 -9.06
C VAL A 22 -9.60 9.26 -8.22
N GLY A 23 -9.18 9.62 -7.00
CA GLY A 23 -10.04 10.26 -5.99
C GLY A 23 -10.69 9.28 -5.01
N ALA A 24 -10.59 7.98 -5.23
CA ALA A 24 -11.08 6.98 -4.30
C ALA A 24 -10.24 6.93 -3.00
N VAL A 25 -10.93 6.64 -1.90
CA VAL A 25 -10.35 6.38 -0.58
C VAL A 25 -10.80 4.98 -0.14
N ILE A 26 -9.84 4.10 0.08
CA ILE A 26 -10.08 2.68 0.36
C ILE A 26 -9.48 2.34 1.71
N TYR A 27 -10.30 1.89 2.65
CA TYR A 27 -9.83 1.23 3.86
C TYR A 27 -9.54 -0.24 3.57
N THR A 28 -8.37 -0.73 4.00
CA THR A 28 -7.93 -2.10 3.72
C THR A 28 -6.94 -2.62 4.76
N GLN A 29 -6.90 -3.94 4.91
CA GLN A 29 -5.83 -4.66 5.60
C GLN A 29 -4.76 -5.10 4.59
N MET A 30 -3.50 -5.15 5.03
CA MET A 30 -2.42 -5.84 4.34
C MET A 30 -2.22 -7.22 4.98
N LEU A 31 -2.25 -8.26 4.16
CA LEU A 31 -2.29 -9.65 4.61
C LEU A 31 -0.96 -10.36 4.38
N ASN A 32 -0.63 -11.31 5.25
CA ASN A 32 0.45 -12.27 5.01
C ASN A 32 0.00 -13.45 4.15
N ALA A 33 0.95 -14.29 3.74
CA ALA A 33 0.70 -15.47 2.91
C ALA A 33 -0.22 -16.53 3.54
N ARG A 34 -0.50 -16.46 4.86
CA ARG A 34 -1.44 -17.34 5.56
C ARG A 34 -2.83 -16.73 5.70
N GLY A 35 -3.07 -15.54 5.15
CA GLY A 35 -4.32 -14.80 5.28
C GLY A 35 -4.49 -14.08 6.63
N GLY A 36 -3.43 -13.98 7.43
CA GLY A 36 -3.43 -13.17 8.66
C GLY A 36 -3.24 -11.69 8.37
N ILE A 37 -3.86 -10.83 9.17
CA ILE A 37 -3.71 -9.37 9.09
C ILE A 37 -2.38 -8.97 9.73
N GLU A 38 -1.55 -8.27 8.97
CA GLU A 38 -0.26 -7.74 9.45
C GLU A 38 -0.39 -6.26 9.85
N CYS A 39 -1.15 -5.50 9.07
CA CYS A 39 -1.52 -4.12 9.37
C CYS A 39 -2.78 -3.72 8.60
N ASP A 40 -3.33 -2.54 8.93
CA ASP A 40 -4.43 -1.92 8.22
C ASP A 40 -4.19 -0.42 8.05
N PHE A 41 -4.72 0.14 6.97
CA PHE A 41 -4.52 1.54 6.62
C PHE A 41 -5.56 2.03 5.62
N THR A 42 -5.59 3.34 5.44
CA THR A 42 -6.36 3.98 4.37
C THR A 42 -5.45 4.27 3.18
N VAL A 43 -5.88 3.85 1.98
CA VAL A 43 -5.22 4.13 0.70
C VAL A 43 -6.05 5.14 -0.08
N SER A 44 -5.48 6.29 -0.41
CA SER A 44 -6.08 7.29 -1.28
C SER A 44 -5.40 7.27 -2.65
N ARG A 45 -6.17 7.05 -3.72
CA ARG A 45 -5.65 7.08 -5.10
C ARG A 45 -5.58 8.52 -5.61
N LEU A 46 -4.38 9.06 -5.73
CA LEU A 46 -4.13 10.46 -6.09
C LEU A 46 -3.82 10.68 -7.58
N ALA A 47 -3.45 9.62 -8.30
CA ALA A 47 -3.29 9.56 -9.76
C ALA A 47 -3.33 8.09 -10.18
N GLU A 48 -3.15 7.80 -11.47
CA GLU A 48 -3.13 6.43 -12.00
C GLU A 48 -2.10 5.53 -11.29
N ASP A 49 -0.93 6.09 -11.00
CA ASP A 49 0.25 5.44 -10.43
C ASP A 49 0.72 6.08 -9.10
N ARG A 50 -0.13 6.88 -8.45
CA ARG A 50 0.19 7.61 -7.21
C ARG A 50 -0.83 7.36 -6.12
N PHE A 51 -0.33 6.92 -4.97
CA PHE A 51 -1.14 6.56 -3.81
C PHE A 51 -0.60 7.20 -2.53
N MET A 52 -1.49 7.73 -1.71
CA MET A 52 -1.19 8.13 -0.34
C MET A 52 -1.70 7.06 0.60
N ILE A 53 -0.83 6.63 1.52
CA ILE A 53 -1.17 5.61 2.52
C ILE A 53 -1.10 6.29 3.88
N VAL A 54 -2.17 6.15 4.65
CA VAL A 54 -2.28 6.70 6.00
C VAL A 54 -2.50 5.54 6.96
N THR A 55 -1.53 5.35 7.87
CA THR A 55 -1.57 4.34 8.93
C THR A 55 -1.58 5.00 10.32
N GLY A 56 -1.80 4.21 11.37
CA GLY A 56 -1.75 4.66 12.75
C GLY A 56 -0.35 5.12 13.18
N THR A 57 -0.32 6.16 14.02
CA THR A 57 0.90 6.85 14.47
C THR A 57 1.94 5.94 15.14
N ALA A 58 1.52 4.88 15.82
CA ALA A 58 2.44 3.94 16.48
C ALA A 58 3.01 2.84 15.56
N PHE A 59 2.47 2.71 14.33
CA PHE A 59 2.74 1.57 13.45
C PHE A 59 3.46 1.95 12.14
N GLY A 60 3.74 3.24 11.91
CA GLY A 60 4.38 3.72 10.66
C GLY A 60 5.65 2.95 10.28
N THR A 61 6.59 2.78 11.21
CA THR A 61 7.83 2.03 10.96
C THR A 61 7.58 0.56 10.69
N HIS A 62 6.64 -0.07 11.41
CA HIS A 62 6.29 -1.47 11.22
C HIS A 62 5.71 -1.70 9.82
N ASP A 63 4.71 -0.90 9.45
CA ASP A 63 3.98 -1.03 8.20
C ASP A 63 4.87 -0.72 7.00
N LEU A 64 5.68 0.34 7.09
CA LEU A 64 6.66 0.68 6.07
C LEU A 64 7.67 -0.44 5.85
N ASN A 65 8.18 -1.05 6.94
CA ASN A 65 9.08 -2.18 6.84
C ASN A 65 8.39 -3.41 6.22
N HIS A 66 7.14 -3.67 6.57
CA HIS A 66 6.37 -4.76 5.98
C HIS A 66 6.19 -4.56 4.46
N MET A 67 5.82 -3.34 4.03
CA MET A 67 5.70 -3.00 2.61
C MET A 67 7.04 -3.12 1.87
N ARG A 68 8.14 -2.59 2.44
CA ARG A 68 9.48 -2.67 1.84
C ARG A 68 10.02 -4.09 1.68
N ARG A 69 9.62 -5.01 2.56
CA ARG A 69 10.01 -6.42 2.44
C ARG A 69 9.32 -7.15 1.29
N HIS A 70 8.15 -6.68 0.88
CA HIS A 70 7.31 -7.35 -0.12
C HIS A 70 7.22 -6.62 -1.46
N MET A 71 7.69 -5.38 -1.54
CA MET A 71 7.70 -4.62 -2.79
C MET A 71 8.57 -5.30 -3.85
N PRO A 72 8.20 -5.18 -5.13
CA PRO A 72 9.03 -5.68 -6.21
C PRO A 72 10.37 -4.93 -6.26
N LEU A 73 11.44 -5.64 -6.63
CA LEU A 73 12.80 -5.10 -6.74
C LEU A 73 13.13 -4.57 -8.14
N ASP A 74 12.16 -4.57 -9.06
CA ASP A 74 12.30 -4.16 -10.45
C ASP A 74 12.22 -2.63 -10.67
N GLY A 75 12.08 -1.86 -9.58
CA GLY A 75 11.98 -0.39 -9.63
C GLY A 75 10.60 0.14 -10.05
N THR A 76 9.60 -0.72 -10.22
CA THR A 76 8.24 -0.31 -10.61
C THR A 76 7.43 0.32 -9.48
N VAL A 77 7.89 0.16 -8.24
CA VAL A 77 7.25 0.69 -7.02
C VAL A 77 8.26 1.48 -6.20
N TYR A 78 7.88 2.69 -5.82
CA TYR A 78 8.64 3.55 -4.92
C TYR A 78 7.78 3.99 -3.72
N ILE A 79 8.36 3.93 -2.53
CA ILE A 79 7.71 4.40 -1.29
C ILE A 79 8.55 5.51 -0.67
N ASN A 80 7.97 6.71 -0.63
CA ASN A 80 8.48 7.83 0.15
C ASN A 80 7.73 7.91 1.48
N ASP A 81 8.47 7.94 2.59
CA ASP A 81 7.91 8.32 3.88
C ASP A 81 7.87 9.85 3.95
N ILE A 82 6.73 10.40 4.35
CA ILE A 82 6.45 11.84 4.39
C ILE A 82 5.91 12.29 5.76
N THR A 83 6.06 11.44 6.77
CA THR A 83 5.67 11.70 8.17
C THR A 83 6.69 12.59 8.88
#